data_AF-A0AAN7WRC1-F1
#
_entry.id   AF-A0AAN7WRC1-F1
#
_cell.length_a   1.000
_cell.length_b   1.000
_cell.length_c   1.000
_cell.angle_alpha   90.00
_cell.angle_beta   90.00
_cell.angle_gamma   90.00
#
_symmetry.space_group_name_H-M   'P 1'
#
loop_
_entity.id
_entity.type
_entity.pdbx_description
1 polymer ?
#
loop_
_entity_poly.entity_id
_entity_poly.type
_entity_poly.pdbx_seq_one_letter_code
_entity_poly.pdbx_strand_id
1 'polypeptide(L)'
;MQYVGNTPAVDAAWHELSEDRYFLLSDTEAQQAYGPGNISQYWNVHHGGYIAGLDVLHTLHCLNQLRMSIYPATYPQDPVDGPMHKAHCVDHLRQLAMCHSDLTPVPTQWFPGLGRNYINSSREHTCRDFGLVRQWSTERIDGSRAVKPRNRDGVVGPLESIASQQASKNKLNIDVDLDFF
;
A
#
# COMPACT_ATOMS: atom_id res chain seq x y z
N MET A 1 -12.27 12.07 -3.67
CA MET A 1 -11.69 10.72 -3.44
C MET A 1 -12.37 10.13 -2.22
N GLN A 2 -13.01 8.96 -2.34
CA GLN A 2 -13.88 8.38 -1.30
C GLN A 2 -13.12 7.91 -0.05
N TYR A 3 -11.84 7.53 -0.19
CA TYR A 3 -11.04 6.91 0.88
C TYR A 3 -9.92 7.81 1.43
N VAL A 4 -9.92 9.09 1.05
CA VAL A 4 -8.86 10.06 1.37
C VAL A 4 -9.41 11.17 2.27
N GLY A 5 -8.69 11.45 3.36
CA GLY A 5 -9.04 12.50 4.32
C GLY A 5 -9.56 11.95 5.65
N ASN A 6 -10.19 12.80 6.45
CA ASN A 6 -10.65 12.53 7.82
C ASN A 6 -12.09 13.01 8.06
N THR A 7 -12.95 12.89 7.04
CA THR A 7 -14.36 13.25 7.17
C THR A 7 -15.21 12.04 7.57
N PRO A 8 -16.40 12.24 8.16
CA PRO A 8 -17.30 11.14 8.49
C PRO A 8 -17.66 10.24 7.29
N ALA A 9 -17.80 10.81 6.09
CA ALA A 9 -18.06 10.03 4.88
C ALA A 9 -16.88 9.11 4.51
N VAL A 10 -15.64 9.57 4.73
CA VAL A 10 -14.43 8.76 4.52
C VAL A 10 -14.34 7.67 5.58
N ASP A 11 -14.66 7.98 6.83
CA ASP A 11 -14.69 7.00 7.92
C ASP A 11 -15.71 5.90 7.66
N ALA A 12 -16.92 6.26 7.19
CA ALA A 12 -17.95 5.31 6.79
C ALA A 12 -17.52 4.41 5.63
N ALA A 13 -16.85 4.98 4.62
CA ALA A 13 -16.35 4.18 3.49
C ALA A 13 -15.27 3.17 3.93
N TRP A 14 -14.37 3.56 4.84
CA TRP A 14 -13.36 2.63 5.38
C TRP A 14 -13.94 1.56 6.30
N HIS A 15 -14.97 1.93 7.07
CA HIS A 15 -15.75 1.00 7.88
C HIS A 15 -16.37 -0.07 6.98
N GLU A 16 -17.19 0.32 6.00
CA GLU A 16 -17.79 -0.61 5.04
C GLU A 16 -16.76 -1.52 4.35
N LEU A 17 -15.57 -0.98 4.04
CA LEU A 17 -14.51 -1.73 3.36
C LEU A 17 -13.79 -2.79 4.22
N SER A 18 -13.76 -2.64 5.55
CA SER A 18 -12.87 -3.44 6.43
C SER A 18 -13.50 -3.98 7.72
N GLU A 19 -14.79 -3.73 7.93
CA GLU A 19 -15.60 -4.33 9.00
C GLU A 19 -15.80 -5.84 8.80
N ASP A 20 -16.37 -6.50 9.81
CA ASP A 20 -16.76 -7.92 9.77
C ASP A 20 -15.67 -8.88 9.27
N ARG A 21 -14.42 -8.53 9.59
CA ARG A 21 -13.22 -9.18 9.06
C ARG A 21 -12.82 -10.49 9.74
N TYR A 22 -13.61 -10.96 10.70
CA TYR A 22 -13.29 -12.17 11.47
C TYR A 22 -14.42 -13.18 11.43
N PHE A 23 -14.06 -14.45 11.37
CA PHE A 23 -14.98 -15.58 11.29
C PHE A 23 -14.45 -16.76 12.10
N LEU A 24 -15.38 -17.63 12.52
CA LEU A 24 -15.06 -18.86 13.23
C LEU A 24 -14.56 -19.93 12.26
N LEU A 25 -13.61 -20.73 12.71
CA LEU A 25 -13.15 -21.93 12.03
C LEU A 25 -13.59 -23.17 12.82
N SER A 26 -13.91 -24.24 12.10
CA SER A 26 -13.90 -25.59 12.66
C SER A 26 -12.50 -25.99 13.08
N ASP A 27 -12.40 -26.99 13.96
CA ASP A 27 -11.10 -27.53 14.39
C ASP A 27 -10.24 -28.00 13.21
N THR A 28 -10.89 -28.58 12.18
CA THR A 28 -10.21 -29.04 10.97
C THR A 28 -9.68 -27.87 10.14
N GLU A 29 -10.49 -26.83 9.91
CA GLU A 29 -10.05 -25.63 9.20
C GLU A 29 -8.93 -24.91 9.96
N ALA A 30 -9.04 -24.79 11.28
CA ALA A 30 -8.02 -24.19 12.12
C ALA A 30 -6.69 -24.96 12.05
N GLN A 31 -6.73 -26.30 12.14
CA GLN A 31 -5.54 -27.12 12.05
C GLN A 31 -4.87 -27.03 10.67
N GLN A 32 -5.65 -26.93 9.59
CA GLN A 32 -5.14 -26.75 8.23
C GLN A 32 -4.54 -25.36 8.03
N ALA A 33 -5.21 -24.31 8.50
CA ALA A 33 -4.83 -22.92 8.28
C ALA A 33 -3.67 -22.45 9.16
N TYR A 34 -3.56 -22.94 10.40
CA TYR A 34 -2.57 -22.44 11.36
C TYR A 34 -1.25 -23.22 11.36
N GLY A 35 -1.20 -24.29 10.56
CA GLY A 35 -0.04 -25.17 10.43
C GLY A 35 -0.08 -26.40 11.36
N PRO A 36 0.91 -27.28 11.27
CA PRO A 36 0.90 -28.60 11.93
C PRO A 36 1.16 -28.58 13.45
N GLY A 37 1.27 -27.38 14.05
CA GLY A 37 1.56 -27.22 15.47
C GLY A 37 0.35 -27.40 16.39
N ASN A 38 0.59 -27.32 17.70
CA ASN A 38 -0.50 -27.24 18.68
C ASN A 38 -1.24 -25.90 18.54
N ILE A 39 -2.50 -25.98 18.10
CA ILE A 39 -3.35 -24.81 17.88
C ILE A 39 -4.08 -24.32 19.14
N SER A 40 -3.98 -25.02 20.29
CA SER A 40 -4.74 -24.67 21.51
C SER A 40 -4.52 -23.22 22.00
N GLN A 41 -3.34 -22.66 21.73
CA GLN A 41 -3.00 -21.26 22.04
C GLN A 41 -3.80 -20.20 21.24
N TYR A 42 -4.45 -20.62 20.15
CA TYR A 42 -5.30 -19.78 19.30
C TYR A 42 -6.79 -19.89 19.67
N TRP A 43 -7.14 -20.68 20.68
CA TRP A 43 -8.53 -20.79 21.13
C TRP A 43 -8.97 -19.47 21.76
N ASN A 44 -10.04 -18.89 21.21
CA ASN A 44 -10.61 -17.66 21.73
C ASN A 44 -11.73 -17.97 22.74
N VAL A 45 -11.40 -17.87 24.02
CA VAL A 45 -12.35 -18.13 25.13
C VAL A 45 -13.57 -17.21 25.12
N HIS A 46 -13.47 -16.00 24.58
CA HIS A 46 -14.58 -15.04 24.57
C HIS A 46 -15.59 -15.31 23.45
N HIS A 47 -15.13 -15.95 22.38
CA HIS A 47 -15.99 -16.30 21.23
C HIS A 47 -16.30 -17.80 21.17
N GLY A 48 -15.68 -18.61 22.03
CA GLY A 48 -15.91 -20.05 22.10
C GLY A 48 -15.40 -20.83 20.89
N GLY A 49 -14.29 -20.41 20.27
CA GLY A 49 -13.77 -21.09 19.08
C GLY A 49 -12.46 -20.52 18.55
N TYR A 50 -11.98 -21.11 17.45
CA TYR A 50 -10.87 -20.58 16.66
C TYR A 50 -11.38 -19.46 15.75
N ILE A 51 -10.70 -18.31 15.76
CA ILE A 51 -11.08 -17.15 14.95
C ILE A 51 -9.94 -16.83 13.98
N ALA A 52 -10.29 -16.61 12.71
CA ALA A 52 -9.40 -16.05 11.71
C ALA A 52 -10.04 -14.87 10.99
N GLY A 53 -9.21 -14.03 10.39
CA GLY A 53 -9.59 -13.08 9.35
C GLY A 53 -8.73 -13.27 8.10
N LEU A 54 -9.12 -12.69 6.97
CA LEU A 54 -8.28 -12.69 5.78
C LEU A 54 -7.23 -11.58 5.87
N ASP A 55 -6.01 -11.85 5.40
CA ASP A 55 -4.92 -10.87 5.46
C ASP A 55 -5.29 -9.56 4.75
N VAL A 56 -5.95 -9.59 3.59
CA VAL A 56 -6.41 -8.38 2.90
C VAL A 56 -7.28 -7.48 3.78
N LEU A 57 -8.22 -8.06 4.55
CA LEU A 57 -9.10 -7.29 5.43
C LEU A 57 -8.35 -6.77 6.66
N HIS A 58 -7.40 -7.54 7.18
CA HIS A 58 -6.53 -7.07 8.26
C HIS A 58 -5.61 -5.93 7.79
N THR A 59 -5.03 -6.04 6.60
CA THR A 59 -4.21 -5.01 5.97
C THR A 59 -5.01 -3.73 5.75
N LEU A 60 -6.24 -3.82 5.23
CA LEU A 60 -7.12 -2.67 5.05
C LEU A 60 -7.46 -2.00 6.39
N HIS A 61 -7.76 -2.79 7.44
CA HIS A 61 -7.96 -2.26 8.79
C HIS A 61 -6.73 -1.49 9.29
N CYS A 62 -5.52 -2.07 9.17
CA CYS A 62 -4.28 -1.43 9.59
C CYS A 62 -3.97 -0.16 8.77
N LEU A 63 -4.25 -0.15 7.47
CA LEU A 63 -4.10 1.03 6.63
C LEU A 63 -5.06 2.15 7.05
N ASN A 64 -6.28 1.83 7.47
CA ASN A 64 -7.18 2.82 8.05
C ASN A 64 -6.65 3.39 9.37
N GLN A 65 -6.08 2.56 10.24
CA GLN A 65 -5.45 3.03 11.47
C GLN A 65 -4.29 3.99 11.17
N LEU A 66 -3.48 3.68 10.15
CA LEU A 66 -2.41 4.55 9.67
C LEU A 66 -2.97 5.85 9.08
N ARG A 67 -4.04 5.81 8.29
CA ARG A 67 -4.75 6.99 7.78
C ARG A 67 -5.08 7.95 8.94
N MET A 68 -5.67 7.42 10.01
CA MET A 68 -6.06 8.20 11.17
C MET A 68 -4.84 8.74 11.92
N SER A 69 -3.71 8.01 11.93
CA SER A 69 -2.48 8.42 12.62
C SER A 69 -1.60 9.39 11.82
N ILE A 70 -1.95 9.74 10.57
CA ILE A 70 -1.20 10.69 9.72
C ILE A 70 -1.38 12.15 10.16
N TYR A 71 -2.27 12.41 11.12
CA TYR A 71 -2.57 13.73 11.68
C TYR A 71 -1.97 14.06 13.08
N PRO A 72 -0.71 13.73 13.44
CA PRO A 72 -0.19 14.08 14.77
C PRO A 72 0.73 15.30 14.66
N ALA A 73 0.44 16.36 15.40
CA ALA A 73 1.08 17.69 15.41
C ALA A 73 2.60 17.74 15.76
N THR A 74 3.36 16.68 15.47
CA THR A 74 4.69 16.39 16.01
C THR A 74 5.80 16.36 14.95
N TYR A 75 5.47 16.19 13.67
CA TYR A 75 6.43 16.22 12.57
C TYR A 75 6.08 17.36 11.62
N PRO A 76 6.81 18.50 11.63
CA PRO A 76 6.61 19.54 10.66
C PRO A 76 6.87 18.96 9.27
N GLN A 77 5.89 19.07 8.39
CA GLN A 77 6.02 18.71 6.98
C GLN A 77 5.87 19.98 6.17
N ASP A 78 6.21 19.90 4.89
CA ASP A 78 5.70 20.89 3.95
C ASP A 78 4.15 20.94 4.11
N PRO A 79 3.58 22.12 4.44
CA PRO A 79 2.16 22.23 4.78
C PRO A 79 1.25 22.00 3.57
N VAL A 80 1.79 22.01 2.34
CA VAL A 80 1.06 21.77 1.10
C VAL A 80 1.21 20.31 0.68
N ASP A 81 2.44 19.79 0.63
CA ASP A 81 2.72 18.48 0.04
C ASP A 81 2.68 17.33 1.07
N GLY A 82 3.01 17.59 2.33
CA GLY A 82 3.14 16.54 3.35
C GLY A 82 1.84 15.76 3.62
N PRO A 83 0.74 16.43 3.98
CA PRO A 83 -0.55 15.78 4.19
C PRO A 83 -1.09 15.11 2.91
N MET A 84 -0.92 15.76 1.75
CA MET A 84 -1.37 15.24 0.47
C MET A 84 -0.62 13.96 0.08
N HIS A 85 0.71 13.96 0.17
CA HIS A 85 1.54 12.81 -0.17
C HIS A 85 1.22 11.61 0.71
N LYS A 86 1.08 11.80 2.02
CA LYS A 86 0.70 10.73 2.96
C LYS A 86 -0.68 10.16 2.64
N ALA A 87 -1.64 11.03 2.38
CA ALA A 87 -3.00 10.64 2.01
C ALA A 87 -3.03 9.84 0.68
N HIS A 88 -2.27 10.28 -0.33
CA HIS A 88 -2.07 9.54 -1.58
C HIS A 88 -1.45 8.16 -1.32
N CYS A 89 -0.39 8.08 -0.51
CA CYS A 89 0.28 6.81 -0.21
C CYS A 89 -0.66 5.80 0.44
N VAL A 90 -1.48 6.24 1.40
CA VAL A 90 -2.51 5.37 2.00
C VAL A 90 -3.50 4.86 0.96
N ASP A 91 -4.01 5.73 0.08
CA ASP A 91 -4.96 5.29 -0.95
C ASP A 91 -4.31 4.36 -1.98
N HIS A 92 -3.05 4.62 -2.36
CA HIS A 92 -2.29 3.72 -3.23
C HIS A 92 -2.14 2.33 -2.60
N LEU A 93 -1.77 2.25 -1.31
CA LEU A 93 -1.64 0.99 -0.59
C LEU A 93 -2.99 0.28 -0.43
N ARG A 94 -4.09 1.01 -0.20
CA ARG A 94 -5.45 0.45 -0.19
C ARG A 94 -5.76 -0.23 -1.52
N GLN A 95 -5.51 0.47 -2.64
CA GLN A 95 -5.73 -0.07 -3.97
C GLN A 95 -4.88 -1.31 -4.23
N LEU A 96 -3.60 -1.30 -3.82
CA LEU A 96 -2.71 -2.44 -3.97
C LEU A 96 -3.17 -3.64 -3.14
N ALA A 97 -3.59 -3.42 -1.89
CA ALA A 97 -4.11 -4.48 -1.02
C ALA A 97 -5.36 -5.14 -1.65
N MET A 98 -6.31 -4.34 -2.14
CA MET A 98 -7.50 -4.85 -2.82
C MET A 98 -7.17 -5.54 -4.15
N CYS A 99 -6.18 -5.04 -4.90
CA CYS A 99 -5.75 -5.63 -6.17
C CYS A 99 -5.06 -6.99 -5.96
N HIS A 100 -4.21 -7.10 -4.93
CA HIS A 100 -3.51 -8.35 -4.63
C HIS A 100 -4.42 -9.37 -3.92
N SER A 101 -5.27 -8.89 -3.01
CA SER A 101 -6.23 -9.68 -2.23
C SER A 101 -5.62 -10.96 -1.64
N ASP A 102 -4.65 -10.81 -0.73
CA ASP A 102 -4.09 -11.95 -0.01
C ASP A 102 -5.16 -12.60 0.90
N LEU A 103 -5.45 -13.87 0.64
CA LEU A 103 -6.47 -14.67 1.32
C LEU A 103 -5.90 -15.51 2.48
N THR A 104 -4.63 -15.32 2.85
CA THR A 104 -3.99 -16.03 3.95
C THR A 104 -4.78 -15.81 5.25
N PRO A 105 -5.21 -16.88 5.95
CA PRO A 105 -5.91 -16.74 7.22
C PRO A 105 -4.97 -16.22 8.32
N VAL A 106 -5.38 -15.14 8.98
CA VAL A 106 -4.69 -14.51 10.10
C VAL A 106 -5.51 -14.74 11.38
N PRO A 107 -5.06 -15.61 12.30
CA PRO A 107 -5.77 -15.88 13.54
C PRO A 107 -5.51 -14.86 14.63
N THR A 108 -6.38 -14.90 15.64
CA THR A 108 -6.08 -14.32 16.95
C THR A 108 -5.43 -15.35 17.86
N GLN A 109 -4.44 -14.95 18.65
CA GLN A 109 -3.73 -15.80 19.63
C GLN A 109 -3.79 -15.16 21.01
N TRP A 110 -3.76 -15.96 22.08
CA TRP A 110 -3.69 -15.43 23.43
C TRP A 110 -2.34 -14.73 23.69
N PHE A 111 -2.37 -13.45 24.09
CA PHE A 111 -1.18 -12.70 24.49
C PHE A 111 -1.22 -12.40 26.00
N PRO A 112 -0.40 -13.09 26.82
CA PRO A 112 -0.40 -12.92 28.28
C PRO A 112 -0.17 -11.47 28.74
N GLY A 113 0.74 -10.75 28.07
CA GLY A 113 1.05 -9.35 28.39
C GLY A 113 -0.11 -8.38 28.11
N LEU A 114 -1.10 -8.78 27.30
CA LEU A 114 -2.30 -8.00 27.02
C LEU A 114 -3.55 -8.53 27.76
N GLY A 115 -3.46 -9.71 28.39
CA GLY A 115 -4.60 -10.37 29.03
C GLY A 115 -5.77 -10.69 28.08
N ARG A 116 -5.53 -10.78 26.77
CA ARG A 116 -6.54 -11.05 25.74
C ARG A 116 -5.95 -11.68 24.49
N ASN A 117 -6.82 -12.20 23.63
CA ASN A 117 -6.44 -12.56 22.27
C ASN A 117 -6.07 -11.31 21.44
N TYR A 118 -5.03 -11.42 20.62
CA TYR A 118 -4.60 -10.38 19.69
C TYR A 118 -4.20 -11.00 18.34
N ILE A 119 -4.13 -10.18 17.30
CA ILE A 119 -3.90 -10.64 15.93
C ILE A 119 -2.46 -11.17 15.80
N ASN A 120 -2.31 -12.37 15.23
CA ASN A 120 -1.01 -12.94 14.91
C ASN A 120 -0.81 -12.99 13.39
N SER A 121 -0.25 -11.91 12.86
CA SER A 121 0.08 -11.71 11.44
C SER A 121 1.32 -12.44 10.95
N SER A 122 2.05 -13.16 11.81
CA SER A 122 3.21 -13.94 11.37
C SER A 122 2.74 -15.22 10.70
N ARG A 123 2.33 -15.09 9.43
CA ARG A 123 1.81 -16.17 8.59
C ARG A 123 2.68 -16.40 7.38
N GLU A 124 2.56 -17.58 6.79
CA GLU A 124 3.19 -17.89 5.51
C GLU A 124 2.33 -17.31 4.39
N HIS A 125 2.95 -16.52 3.52
CA HIS A 125 2.30 -15.87 2.39
C HIS A 125 2.86 -16.41 1.07
N THR A 126 2.05 -16.40 0.01
CA THR A 126 2.51 -16.72 -1.34
C THR A 126 2.94 -15.44 -2.05
N CYS A 127 4.25 -15.26 -2.20
CA CYS A 127 4.83 -14.03 -2.75
C CYS A 127 5.40 -14.23 -4.16
N ARG A 128 5.48 -13.13 -4.92
CA ARG A 128 6.40 -13.06 -6.05
C ARG A 128 7.84 -12.99 -5.53
N ASP A 129 8.79 -13.50 -6.31
CA ASP A 129 10.21 -13.38 -5.97
C ASP A 129 10.64 -11.91 -6.02
N PHE A 130 10.83 -11.32 -4.84
CA PHE A 130 11.25 -9.92 -4.72
C PHE A 130 12.70 -9.71 -5.18
N GLY A 131 13.57 -10.70 -5.04
CA GLY A 131 14.96 -10.62 -5.51
C GLY A 131 15.02 -10.42 -7.02
N LEU A 132 14.23 -11.20 -7.77
CA LEU A 132 14.12 -11.05 -9.23
C LEU A 132 13.49 -9.70 -9.63
N VAL A 133 12.46 -9.25 -8.92
CA VAL A 133 11.86 -7.92 -9.15
C VAL A 133 12.89 -6.82 -8.91
N ARG A 134 13.66 -6.91 -7.82
CA ARG A 134 14.68 -5.92 -7.47
C ARG A 134 15.82 -5.92 -8.48
N GLN A 135 16.30 -7.09 -8.88
CA GLN A 135 17.33 -7.23 -9.90
C GLN A 135 16.87 -6.58 -11.22
N TRP A 136 15.67 -6.92 -11.69
CA TRP A 136 15.10 -6.33 -12.90
C TRP A 136 15.01 -4.80 -12.79
N SER A 137 14.62 -4.27 -11.63
CA SER A 137 14.51 -2.83 -11.39
C SER A 137 15.87 -2.15 -11.45
N THR A 138 16.90 -2.72 -10.82
CA THR A 138 18.27 -2.17 -10.86
C THR A 138 18.81 -2.19 -12.29
N GLU A 139 18.63 -3.30 -13.02
CA GLU A 139 19.07 -3.43 -14.42
C GLU A 139 18.44 -2.36 -15.35
N ARG A 140 17.26 -1.83 -15.01
CA ARG A 140 16.58 -0.75 -15.75
C ARG A 140 17.15 0.64 -15.48
N ILE A 141 17.97 0.82 -14.45
CA ILE A 141 18.56 2.11 -14.08
C ILE A 141 19.94 2.26 -14.71
N ASP A 142 20.84 1.32 -14.42
CA ASP A 142 22.26 1.41 -14.78
C ASP A 142 22.82 0.14 -15.46
N GLY A 143 21.96 -0.89 -15.65
CA GLY A 143 22.35 -2.15 -16.27
C GLY A 143 22.18 -2.19 -17.79
N SER A 144 22.33 -3.39 -18.35
CA SER A 144 22.15 -3.65 -19.80
C SER A 144 20.74 -3.37 -20.31
N ARG A 145 19.75 -3.22 -19.42
CA ARG A 145 18.36 -2.88 -19.74
C ARG A 145 18.04 -1.40 -19.51
N ALA A 146 19.02 -0.58 -19.16
CA ALA A 146 18.83 0.84 -18.95
C ALA A 146 18.34 1.52 -20.23
N VAL A 147 17.25 2.29 -20.11
CA VAL A 147 16.72 3.07 -21.22
C VAL A 147 17.42 4.41 -21.22
N LYS A 148 18.15 4.70 -22.30
CA LYS A 148 18.85 5.97 -22.44
C LYS A 148 17.86 7.14 -22.49
N PRO A 149 18.20 8.29 -21.89
CA PRO A 149 17.42 9.51 -22.01
C PRO A 149 17.16 9.83 -23.49
N ARG A 150 15.95 10.28 -23.77
CA ARG A 150 15.53 10.70 -25.11
C ARG A 150 14.63 11.93 -25.04
N ASN A 151 14.70 12.76 -26.06
CA ASN A 151 13.75 13.84 -26.29
C ASN A 151 12.34 13.29 -26.55
N ARG A 152 11.34 14.18 -26.47
CA ARG A 152 9.94 13.84 -26.83
C ARG A 152 9.77 13.35 -28.27
N ASP A 153 10.64 13.75 -29.19
CA ASP A 153 10.68 13.26 -30.59
C ASP A 153 11.44 11.92 -30.73
N GLY A 154 11.89 11.33 -29.62
CA GLY A 154 12.51 10.00 -29.58
C GLY A 154 14.02 9.99 -29.76
N VAL A 155 14.65 11.14 -30.01
CA VAL A 155 16.11 11.23 -30.21
C VAL A 155 16.85 10.99 -28.89
N VAL A 156 17.71 9.97 -28.86
CA VAL A 156 18.52 9.59 -27.69
C VAL A 156 19.74 10.51 -27.58
N GLY A 157 20.02 11.03 -26.38
CA GLY A 157 21.18 11.91 -26.13
C GLY A 157 21.49 12.08 -24.64
N PRO A 158 22.63 12.70 -24.28
CA PRO A 158 22.92 13.07 -22.90
C PRO A 158 21.82 13.96 -22.32
N LEU A 159 21.46 13.76 -21.03
CA LEU A 159 20.45 14.54 -20.32
C LEU A 159 20.63 16.06 -20.49
N GLU A 160 21.88 16.52 -20.45
CA GLU A 160 22.26 17.93 -20.63
C GLU A 160 21.91 18.46 -22.04
N SER A 161 22.09 17.63 -23.08
CA SER A 161 21.76 17.99 -24.47
C SER A 161 20.24 18.00 -24.74
N ILE A 162 19.50 17.12 -24.06
CA ILE A 162 18.03 17.02 -24.14
C ILE A 162 17.38 18.22 -23.46
N ALA A 163 17.83 18.58 -22.26
CA ALA A 163 17.36 19.76 -21.53
C ALA A 163 17.59 21.06 -22.32
N SER A 164 18.76 21.17 -22.98
CA SER A 164 19.13 22.33 -23.80
C SER A 164 18.27 22.47 -25.07
N GLN A 165 17.94 21.35 -25.74
CA GLN A 165 17.10 21.36 -26.93
C GLN A 165 15.64 21.66 -26.63
N GLN A 166 15.13 21.20 -25.48
CA GLN A 166 13.76 21.49 -25.05
C GLN A 166 13.60 22.95 -24.60
N ALA A 167 14.62 23.54 -23.97
CA ALA A 167 14.67 24.97 -23.66
C ALA A 167 14.77 25.85 -24.93
N SER A 168 15.50 25.41 -25.95
CA SER A 168 15.60 26.09 -27.26
C SER A 168 14.29 26.06 -28.06
N LYS A 169 13.61 24.90 -28.13
CA LYS A 169 12.29 24.77 -28.79
C LYS A 169 11.22 25.64 -28.13
N ASN A 170 11.27 25.85 -26.81
CA ASN A 170 10.36 26.77 -26.12
C ASN A 170 10.68 28.26 -26.35
N LYS A 171 11.90 28.61 -26.81
CA LYS A 171 12.24 29.98 -27.22
C LYS A 171 11.82 30.31 -28.65
N LEU A 172 11.71 29.31 -29.53
CA LEU A 172 11.36 29.49 -30.96
C LEU A 172 9.84 29.51 -31.25
N ASN A 173 8.98 29.29 -30.24
CA ASN A 173 7.52 29.33 -30.37
C ASN A 173 6.87 30.57 -29.71
N ILE A 174 7.67 31.58 -29.37
CA ILE A 174 7.19 32.91 -28.96
C ILE A 174 7.70 33.90 -30.01
N ASP A 175 7.15 33.84 -31.21
CA ASP A 175 7.19 34.92 -32.21
C ASP A 175 6.18 34.58 -33.30
N VAL A 176 4.89 34.84 -33.04
CA VAL A 176 3.91 35.15 -34.09
C VAL A 176 2.85 36.12 -33.53
N ASP A 177 2.96 37.36 -33.99
CA ASP A 177 1.92 38.38 -34.23
C ASP A 177 0.96 38.80 -33.11
N LEU A 178 1.39 39.82 -32.35
CA LEU A 178 0.50 40.86 -31.82
C LEU A 178 0.40 41.97 -32.88
N ASP A 179 -0.49 41.80 -33.85
CA ASP A 179 -1.10 42.91 -34.59
C ASP A 179 -2.36 42.39 -35.30
N PHE A 180 -3.54 42.72 -34.74
CA PHE A 180 -4.77 43.17 -35.38
C PHE A 180 -6.00 42.93 -34.48
N PHE A 181 -6.50 44.06 -33.94
CA PHE A 181 -7.73 44.34 -33.17
C PHE A 181 -7.86 43.82 -31.73
#